data_AF-A0ABD5UFF3-F1
#
_entry.id   AF-A0ABD5UFF3-F1
#
_cell.length_a   1.000
_cell.length_b   1.000
_cell.length_c   1.000
_cell.angle_alpha   90.00
_cell.angle_beta   90.00
_cell.angle_gamma   90.00
#
_symmetry.space_group_name_H-M   'P 1'
#
loop_
_entity.id
_entity.type
_entity.pdbx_description
1 polymer ?
#
loop_
_entity_poly.entity_id
_entity_poly.type
_entity_poly.pdbx_seq_one_letter_code
_entity_poly.pdbx_strand_id
1 'polypeptide(L)'
;MSSDIQYYCYPRTQSPPEFADRFAEIVVENLDWADVFEKYDSAETVFYCDPPYVGYEDYYLVNTIAHEALVDGLTGLEGDWICSYEDLPDGFEDVYVLDRDEKRFINNGKSGSAKDAKERLVMNFDPEGV
;
A
#
# COMPACT_ATOMS: atom_id res chain seq x y z
N MET A 1 22.47 4.56 -27.88
CA MET A 1 21.02 4.52 -28.18
C MET A 1 20.32 4.66 -26.84
N SER A 2 20.09 5.91 -26.44
CA SER A 2 19.39 6.25 -25.20
C SER A 2 17.91 6.23 -25.51
N SER A 3 17.15 5.34 -24.87
CA SER A 3 15.70 5.30 -25.03
C SER A 3 15.10 6.21 -23.96
N ASP A 4 14.77 7.43 -24.39
CA ASP A 4 14.03 8.40 -23.59
C ASP A 4 12.62 7.85 -23.31
N ILE A 5 12.31 7.62 -22.04
CA ILE A 5 10.97 7.30 -21.56
C ILE A 5 10.11 8.57 -21.72
N GLN A 6 9.23 8.56 -22.72
CA GLN A 6 8.23 9.61 -22.92
C GLN A 6 7.08 9.40 -21.93
N TYR A 7 7.06 10.17 -20.85
CA TYR A 7 5.90 10.28 -19.96
C TYR A 7 4.69 10.84 -20.71
N TYR A 8 3.65 10.03 -20.90
CA TYR A 8 2.34 10.51 -21.35
C TYR A 8 1.49 10.91 -20.14
N CYS A 9 1.62 12.16 -19.70
CA CYS A 9 0.80 12.75 -18.63
C CYS A 9 -0.34 13.58 -19.24
N TYR A 10 -1.60 13.19 -19.00
CA TYR A 10 -2.77 13.96 -19.41
C TYR A 10 -2.86 15.25 -18.55
N PRO A 11 -3.06 16.43 -19.15
CA PRO A 11 -2.75 17.69 -18.48
C PRO A 11 -3.92 18.17 -17.62
N ARG A 12 -3.81 18.07 -16.28
CA ARG A 12 -4.41 19.06 -15.37
C ARG A 12 -3.58 19.17 -14.07
N THR A 13 -2.90 20.31 -13.97
CA THR A 13 -2.42 21.01 -12.76
C THR A 13 -1.36 20.32 -11.89
N GLN A 14 -0.09 20.40 -12.30
CA GLN A 14 0.98 21.23 -11.70
C GLN A 14 2.34 20.72 -12.20
N SER A 15 3.24 21.61 -12.64
CA SER A 15 4.65 21.30 -12.83
C SER A 15 5.46 22.37 -12.12
N PRO A 16 6.20 21.99 -11.07
CA PRO A 16 7.47 22.63 -10.79
C PRO A 16 8.61 21.59 -10.81
N PRO A 17 9.81 21.97 -11.27
CA PRO A 17 11.00 21.10 -11.32
C PRO A 17 11.29 20.35 -10.01
N GLU A 18 10.88 20.90 -8.87
CA GLU A 18 10.98 20.25 -7.55
C GLU A 18 10.31 18.86 -7.49
N PHE A 19 9.20 18.64 -8.21
CA PHE A 19 8.56 17.33 -8.25
C PHE A 19 9.39 16.33 -9.07
N ALA A 20 9.96 16.79 -10.19
CA ALA A 20 10.84 15.97 -11.02
C ALA A 20 12.13 15.59 -10.27
N ASP A 21 12.69 16.54 -9.51
CA ASP A 21 13.89 16.29 -8.70
C ASP A 21 13.62 15.27 -7.58
N ARG A 22 12.45 15.35 -6.91
CA ARG A 22 12.05 14.35 -5.90
C ARG A 22 11.82 12.95 -6.48
N PHE A 23 11.44 12.86 -7.75
CA PHE A 23 11.21 11.60 -8.44
C PHE A 23 12.44 11.07 -9.17
N ALA A 24 13.56 11.81 -9.18
CA ALA A 24 14.76 11.43 -9.91
C ALA A 24 15.36 10.09 -9.45
N GLU A 25 15.16 9.73 -8.18
CA GLU A 25 15.61 8.46 -7.58
C GLU A 25 14.49 7.42 -7.47
N ILE A 26 13.27 7.74 -7.93
CA ILE A 26 12.12 6.84 -7.84
C ILE A 26 12.09 5.93 -9.06
N VAL A 27 12.12 4.62 -8.80
CA VAL A 27 11.86 3.60 -9.81
C VAL A 27 10.36 3.31 -9.82
N VAL A 28 9.72 3.42 -10.98
CA VAL A 28 8.30 3.09 -11.17
C VAL A 28 8.19 1.82 -11.98
N GLU A 29 7.57 0.78 -11.42
CA GLU A 29 7.38 -0.51 -12.07
C GLU A 29 5.91 -0.90 -12.11
N ASN A 30 5.54 -1.68 -13.13
CA ASN A 30 4.23 -2.32 -13.25
C ASN A 30 4.46 -3.83 -13.24
N LEU A 31 4.77 -4.34 -12.05
CA LEU A 31 5.02 -5.74 -11.78
C LEU A 31 3.95 -6.28 -10.81
N ASP A 32 3.80 -7.59 -10.77
CA ASP A 32 3.03 -8.21 -9.70
C ASP A 32 3.74 -7.98 -8.36
N TRP A 33 2.99 -7.88 -7.27
CA TRP A 33 3.54 -7.63 -5.94
C TRP A 33 4.54 -8.72 -5.53
N ALA A 34 4.32 -9.97 -5.94
CA ALA A 34 5.22 -11.08 -5.63
C ALA A 34 6.58 -10.90 -6.33
N ASP A 35 6.57 -10.42 -7.58
CA ASP A 35 7.81 -10.13 -8.33
C ASP A 35 8.57 -8.95 -7.69
N VAL A 36 7.86 -7.96 -7.14
CA VAL A 36 8.46 -6.83 -6.41
C VAL A 36 9.14 -7.32 -5.13
N PHE A 37 8.48 -8.19 -4.37
CA PHE A 37 9.06 -8.79 -3.17
C PHE A 37 10.33 -9.58 -3.52
N GLU A 38 10.28 -10.51 -4.47
CA GLU A 38 11.46 -11.28 -4.88
C GLU A 38 12.63 -10.39 -5.30
N LYS A 39 12.34 -9.28 -5.98
CA LYS A 39 13.37 -8.40 -6.54
C LYS A 39 14.05 -7.49 -5.52
N TYR A 40 13.31 -7.01 -4.53
CA TYR A 40 13.77 -5.96 -3.61
C TYR A 40 13.94 -6.42 -2.16
N ASP A 41 13.57 -7.66 -1.82
CA ASP A 41 13.68 -8.14 -0.45
C ASP A 41 15.15 -8.16 0.01
N SER A 42 15.38 -7.50 1.14
CA SER A 42 16.68 -7.41 1.82
C SER A 42 16.48 -6.86 3.22
N ALA A 43 17.40 -7.13 4.14
CA ALA A 43 17.37 -6.59 5.50
C ALA A 43 17.38 -5.04 5.58
N GLU A 44 17.75 -4.33 4.51
CA GLU A 44 17.73 -2.85 4.48
C GLU A 44 16.47 -2.29 3.80
N THR A 45 15.59 -3.17 3.29
CA THR A 45 14.37 -2.79 2.58
C THR A 45 13.20 -2.62 3.55
N VAL A 46 12.41 -1.58 3.33
CA VAL A 46 11.10 -1.40 3.98
C VAL A 46 10.01 -1.40 2.91
N PHE A 47 9.08 -2.34 3.00
CA PHE A 47 7.91 -2.42 2.12
C PHE A 47 6.71 -1.69 2.74
N TYR A 48 6.00 -0.90 1.93
CA TYR A 48 4.70 -0.38 2.28
C TYR A 48 3.64 -0.92 1.32
N CYS A 49 2.64 -1.60 1.84
CA CYS A 49 1.60 -2.28 1.09
C CYS A 49 0.21 -1.72 1.42
N ASP A 50 -0.54 -1.32 0.39
CA ASP A 50 -1.93 -0.85 0.50
C ASP A 50 -2.80 -1.63 -0.50
N PRO A 51 -3.10 -2.92 -0.21
CA PRO A 51 -3.87 -3.76 -1.11
C PRO A 51 -5.34 -3.30 -1.17
N PRO A 52 -6.07 -3.64 -2.25
CA PRO A 52 -7.52 -3.50 -2.29
C PRO A 52 -8.16 -4.12 -1.03
N TYR A 53 -8.96 -3.37 -0.27
CA TYR A 53 -9.47 -3.89 1.01
C TYR A 53 -10.53 -4.98 0.84
N VAL A 54 -10.51 -5.95 1.76
CA VAL A 54 -11.48 -7.04 1.86
C VAL A 54 -12.90 -6.49 1.90
N GLY A 55 -13.77 -6.98 1.01
CA GLY A 55 -15.17 -6.56 0.90
C GLY A 55 -15.40 -5.20 0.21
N TYR A 56 -14.33 -4.52 -0.22
CA TYR A 56 -14.38 -3.27 -0.98
C TYR A 56 -13.63 -3.39 -2.32
N GLU A 57 -13.41 -4.59 -2.81
CA GLU A 57 -12.58 -4.85 -3.98
C GLU A 57 -13.18 -4.25 -5.27
N ASP A 58 -14.52 -4.13 -5.33
CA ASP A 58 -15.26 -3.49 -6.44
C ASP A 58 -14.94 -1.98 -6.62
N TYR A 59 -14.28 -1.34 -5.65
CA TYR A 59 -13.82 0.04 -5.75
C TYR A 59 -12.46 0.17 -6.47
N TYR A 60 -11.78 -0.94 -6.73
CA TYR A 60 -10.45 -0.99 -7.34
C TYR A 60 -10.51 -1.56 -8.76
N LEU A 61 -9.65 -1.04 -9.66
CA LEU A 61 -9.56 -1.53 -11.04
C LEU A 61 -8.98 -2.96 -11.12
N VAL A 62 -8.20 -3.36 -10.11
CA VAL A 62 -7.68 -4.71 -9.93
C VAL A 62 -8.16 -5.19 -8.57
N ASN A 63 -8.95 -6.25 -8.57
CA ASN A 63 -9.70 -6.73 -7.42
C ASN A 63 -9.51 -8.24 -7.16
N THR A 64 -8.48 -8.83 -7.79
CA THR A 64 -8.23 -10.28 -7.77
C THR A 64 -7.10 -10.68 -6.82
N ILE A 65 -6.73 -9.82 -5.88
CA ILE A 65 -5.67 -10.14 -4.94
C ILE A 65 -6.14 -11.24 -3.98
N ALA A 66 -5.32 -12.27 -3.80
CA ALA A 66 -5.53 -13.25 -2.76
C ALA A 66 -4.85 -12.74 -1.48
N HIS A 67 -5.64 -12.27 -0.52
CA HIS A 67 -5.09 -11.71 0.73
C HIS A 67 -4.23 -12.70 1.50
N GLU A 68 -4.63 -13.97 1.56
CA GLU A 68 -3.85 -15.04 2.19
C GLU A 68 -2.44 -15.14 1.56
N ALA A 69 -2.34 -15.09 0.23
CA ALA A 69 -1.06 -15.16 -0.46
C ALA A 69 -0.18 -13.92 -0.18
N LEU A 70 -0.78 -12.73 -0.05
CA LEU A 70 -0.06 -11.53 0.32
C LEU A 70 0.48 -11.61 1.75
N VAL A 71 -0.33 -12.12 2.69
CA VAL A 71 0.09 -12.34 4.08
C VAL A 71 1.25 -13.33 4.14
N ASP A 72 1.14 -14.48 3.46
CA ASP A 72 2.21 -15.47 3.37
C ASP A 72 3.49 -14.83 2.80
N GLY A 73 3.37 -14.02 1.74
CA GLY A 73 4.49 -13.29 1.15
C GLY A 73 5.16 -12.35 2.15
N LEU A 74 4.38 -11.52 2.85
CA LEU A 74 4.88 -10.57 3.85
C LEU A 74 5.60 -11.27 5.01
N THR A 75 5.04 -12.37 5.52
CA THR A 75 5.66 -13.13 6.62
C THR A 75 6.98 -13.81 6.23
N GLY A 76 7.21 -13.98 4.92
CA GLY A 76 8.44 -14.59 4.40
C GLY A 76 9.57 -13.61 4.07
N LEU A 77 9.33 -12.29 4.17
CA LEU A 77 10.33 -11.27 3.83
C LEU A 77 11.46 -11.19 4.86
N GLU A 78 12.67 -10.92 4.38
CA GLU A 78 13.81 -10.51 5.22
C GLU A 78 13.67 -9.04 5.67
N GLY A 79 13.12 -8.21 4.79
CA GLY A 79 12.92 -6.78 5.05
C GLY A 79 11.78 -6.46 6.00
N ASP A 80 11.80 -5.22 6.48
CA ASP A 80 10.70 -4.66 7.26
C ASP A 80 9.50 -4.37 6.36
N TRP A 81 8.30 -4.45 6.90
CA TRP A 81 7.09 -4.12 6.15
C TRP A 81 6.00 -3.47 6.98
N ILE A 82 5.18 -2.68 6.30
CA ILE A 82 3.96 -2.07 6.81
C ILE A 82 2.85 -2.38 5.81
N CYS A 83 1.71 -2.89 6.29
CA CYS A 83 0.54 -3.17 5.48
C CYS A 83 -0.70 -2.45 6.06
N SER A 84 -1.45 -1.74 5.21
CA SER A 84 -2.68 -1.07 5.60
C SER A 84 -3.90 -1.95 5.33
N TYR A 85 -4.78 -2.07 6.33
CA TYR A 85 -6.05 -2.79 6.26
C TYR A 85 -7.13 -2.10 7.08
N GLU A 86 -8.39 -2.17 6.65
CA GLU A 86 -9.53 -1.83 7.52
C GLU A 86 -9.78 -2.98 8.52
N ASP A 87 -10.02 -4.19 7.97
CA ASP A 87 -10.08 -5.43 8.72
C ASP A 87 -8.91 -6.35 8.34
N LEU A 88 -8.30 -6.93 9.38
CA LEU A 88 -7.13 -7.78 9.21
C LEU A 88 -7.55 -9.10 8.56
N PRO A 89 -6.92 -9.50 7.44
CA PRO A 89 -7.07 -10.86 6.94
C PRO A 89 -6.50 -11.86 7.95
N ASP A 90 -6.99 -13.10 7.89
CA ASP A 90 -6.43 -14.20 8.66
C ASP A 90 -4.96 -14.47 8.26
N GLY A 91 -4.17 -15.03 9.18
CA GLY A 91 -2.80 -15.48 8.92
C GLY A 91 -1.68 -14.58 9.44
N PHE A 92 -1.98 -13.35 9.88
CA PHE A 92 -1.00 -12.54 10.59
C PHE A 92 -0.75 -13.11 12.00
N GLU A 93 0.48 -13.58 12.24
CA GLU A 93 0.97 -14.04 13.54
C GLU A 93 2.18 -13.18 13.96
N ASP A 94 2.30 -12.87 15.26
CA ASP A 94 3.44 -12.12 15.84
C ASP A 94 3.72 -10.75 15.18
N VAL A 95 2.66 -9.99 14.87
CA VAL A 95 2.73 -8.65 14.26
C VAL A 95 2.36 -7.54 15.24
N TYR A 96 2.84 -6.33 14.96
CA TYR A 96 2.42 -5.10 15.62
C TYR A 96 1.26 -4.47 14.84
N VAL A 97 0.23 -4.02 15.55
CA VAL A 97 -0.94 -3.35 14.96
C VAL A 97 -1.11 -1.97 15.59
N LEU A 98 -1.09 -0.93 14.75
CA LEU A 98 -1.44 0.42 15.13
C LEU A 98 -2.84 0.76 14.61
N ASP A 99 -3.79 0.92 15.52
CA ASP A 99 -5.13 1.40 15.19
C ASP A 99 -5.11 2.92 15.02
N ARG A 100 -5.63 3.41 13.90
CA ARG A 100 -5.89 4.84 13.68
C ARG A 100 -7.38 5.05 13.50
N ASP A 101 -8.04 5.51 14.57
CA ASP A 101 -9.46 5.88 14.53
C ASP A 101 -9.66 7.17 13.71
N GLU A 102 -9.78 7.07 12.38
CA GLU A 102 -10.21 8.19 11.54
C GLU A 102 -11.71 8.09 11.22
N LYS A 103 -12.52 8.99 11.78
CA LYS A 103 -13.94 9.11 11.39
C LYS A 103 -14.05 9.61 9.95
N ARG A 104 -14.17 8.71 8.98
CA ARG A 104 -14.41 9.07 7.57
C ARG A 104 -15.91 9.33 7.34
N PHE A 105 -16.27 10.57 7.06
CA PHE A 105 -17.61 10.93 6.59
C PHE A 105 -17.73 10.62 5.09
N ILE A 106 -18.17 9.42 4.72
CA ILE A 106 -18.64 9.17 3.34
C ILE A 106 -20.03 9.81 3.23
N ASN A 107 -20.09 11.02 2.67
CA ASN A 107 -21.34 11.71 2.41
C ASN A 107 -22.03 11.08 1.19
N ASN A 108 -22.66 9.92 1.38
CA ASN A 108 -23.55 9.38 0.37
C ASN A 108 -24.90 10.09 0.55
N GLY A 109 -25.24 10.97 -0.40
CA GLY A 109 -26.44 11.80 -0.35
C GLY A 109 -27.73 10.97 -0.33
N LYS A 110 -28.13 10.50 0.85
CA LYS A 110 -29.47 10.16 1.33
C LYS A 110 -29.30 9.41 2.66
N SER A 111 -29.51 10.13 3.77
CA SER A 111 -29.61 9.54 5.12
C SER A 111 -28.39 8.69 5.54
N GLY A 112 -27.19 9.29 5.60
CA GLY A 112 -25.97 8.57 5.96
C GLY A 112 -25.83 8.35 7.47
N SER A 113 -25.96 7.10 7.92
CA SER A 113 -25.29 6.66 9.14
C SER A 113 -23.78 6.80 8.93
N ALA A 114 -23.08 7.50 9.81
CA ALA A 114 -21.61 7.47 9.82
C ALA A 114 -21.16 6.02 9.92
N LYS A 115 -20.40 5.53 8.94
CA LYS A 115 -19.61 4.31 9.10
C LYS A 115 -18.28 4.72 9.71
N ASP A 116 -17.97 4.20 10.89
CA ASP A 116 -16.63 4.32 11.46
C ASP A 116 -15.70 3.45 10.60
N ALA A 117 -14.92 4.08 9.71
CA ALA A 117 -13.84 3.41 9.01
C ALA A 117 -12.63 3.37 9.95
N LYS A 118 -12.19 2.19 10.35
CA LYS A 118 -11.01 2.03 11.20
C LYS A 118 -9.86 1.58 10.34
N GLU A 119 -8.85 2.41 10.15
CA GLU A 119 -7.65 2.01 9.44
C GLU A 119 -6.64 1.44 10.43
N ARG A 120 -6.10 0.26 10.10
CA ARG A 120 -5.10 -0.45 10.89
C ARG A 120 -3.83 -0.58 10.08
N LEU A 121 -2.71 -0.19 10.68
CA LEU A 121 -1.38 -0.44 10.13
C LEU A 121 -0.78 -1.65 10.83
N VAL A 122 -0.42 -2.65 10.04
CA VAL A 122 0.20 -3.90 10.51
C VAL A 122 1.67 -3.88 10.12
N MET A 123 2.57 -4.34 10.99
CA MET A 123 4.01 -4.37 10.70
C MET A 123 4.73 -5.49 11.46
N ASN A 124 5.89 -5.92 10.94
CA ASN A 124 6.74 -6.95 11.56
C ASN A 124 7.82 -6.41 12.52
N PHE A 125 7.94 -5.09 12.66
CA PHE A 125 8.90 -4.44 13.56
C PHE A 125 8.19 -3.60 14.63
N ASP A 126 8.86 -3.37 15.76
CA ASP A 126 8.32 -2.54 16.84
C ASP A 126 8.34 -1.05 16.43
N PRO A 127 7.17 -0.39 16.29
CA PRO A 127 7.11 1.02 15.90
C PRO A 127 7.66 1.98 16.95
N GLU A 128 7.78 1.56 18.21
CA GLU A 128 8.36 2.37 19.29
C GLU A 128 9.86 2.08 19.49
N GLY A 129 10.40 1.09 18.79
CA GLY A 129 11.77 0.59 18.96
C GLY A 129 12.85 1.32 18.16
N VAL A 130 12.53 2.44 17.52
CA VAL A 130 13.40 3.22 16.62
C VAL A 130 14.15 4.34 17.34
#